data_AF-X5IXJ5-F1
#
_entry.id   AF-X5IXJ5-F1
#
_cell.length_a   1.000
_cell.length_b   1.000
_cell.length_c   1.000
_cell.angle_alpha   90.00
_cell.angle_beta   90.00
_cell.angle_gamma   90.00
#
_symmetry.space_group_name_H-M   'P 1'
#
loop_
_entity.id
_entity.type
_entity.pdbx_description
1 polymer ?
#
loop_
_entity_poly.entity_id
_entity_poly.type
_entity_poly.pdbx_seq_one_letter_code
_entity_poly.pdbx_strand_id
1 'polypeptide(L)'
;MNDKINHLIKITGWFTGLFFLLLIIVSCTVWQIGWIDIISYTVTISTFITIGYERFMWKWKLFRIFNKQADISGDYEATLRHFYGEGGIKKVSVEIKQTFLTVNIEFRSDEITSNSITADIIEEHGKNILYYTYITNPKAEFEKKNPINRGTTRLIVEENELTGKYWTGAETTGDLRLKKLK
;
A
#
# COMPACT_ATOMS: atom_id res chain seq x y z
N MET A 1 -6.53 2.29 -8.42
CA MET A 1 -6.98 0.89 -8.24
C MET A 1 -7.08 0.06 -9.54
N ASN A 2 -7.91 0.42 -10.54
CA ASN A 2 -8.14 -0.44 -11.74
C ASN A 2 -6.87 -0.79 -12.52
N ASP A 3 -5.94 0.16 -12.65
CA ASP A 3 -4.68 -0.08 -13.37
C ASP A 3 -3.81 -1.13 -12.70
N LYS A 4 -3.81 -1.17 -11.35
CA LYS A 4 -3.07 -2.16 -10.56
C LYS A 4 -3.66 -3.55 -10.79
N ILE A 5 -4.99 -3.67 -10.73
CA ILE A 5 -5.66 -4.95 -10.98
C ILE A 5 -5.36 -5.45 -12.40
N ASN A 6 -5.47 -4.57 -13.40
CA ASN A 6 -5.14 -4.90 -14.79
C ASN A 6 -3.67 -5.34 -14.96
N HIS A 7 -2.75 -4.68 -14.26
CA HIS A 7 -1.33 -5.05 -14.27
C HIS A 7 -1.09 -6.41 -13.62
N LEU A 8 -1.72 -6.67 -12.48
CA LEU A 8 -1.66 -7.97 -11.80
C LEU A 8 -2.15 -9.08 -12.75
N ILE A 9 -3.33 -8.91 -13.35
CA ILE A 9 -3.93 -9.88 -14.28
C ILE A 9 -3.01 -10.14 -15.47
N LYS A 10 -2.41 -9.09 -16.05
CA LYS A 10 -1.48 -9.24 -17.17
C LYS A 10 -0.27 -10.08 -16.76
N ILE A 11 0.40 -9.73 -15.67
CA ILE A 11 1.62 -10.43 -15.24
C ILE A 11 1.32 -11.88 -14.87
N THR A 12 0.29 -12.12 -14.06
CA THR A 12 -0.07 -13.48 -13.65
C THR A 12 -0.55 -14.31 -14.84
N GLY A 13 -1.23 -13.70 -15.80
CA GLY A 13 -1.62 -14.33 -17.06
C GLY A 13 -0.42 -14.79 -17.89
N TRP A 14 0.61 -13.97 -18.04
CA TRP A 14 1.86 -14.34 -18.73
C TRP A 14 2.54 -15.54 -18.06
N PHE A 15 2.69 -15.52 -16.73
CA PHE A 15 3.28 -16.65 -16.00
C PHE A 15 2.44 -17.93 -16.08
N THR A 16 1.11 -17.79 -16.02
CA THR A 16 0.19 -18.93 -16.11
C THR A 16 0.26 -19.58 -17.49
N GLY A 17 0.25 -18.77 -18.56
CA GLY A 17 0.40 -19.27 -19.93
C GLY A 17 1.73 -19.99 -20.17
N LEU A 18 2.83 -19.43 -19.66
CA LEU A 18 4.15 -20.05 -19.74
C LEU A 18 4.18 -21.41 -19.01
N PHE A 19 3.59 -21.47 -17.82
CA PHE A 19 3.54 -22.71 -17.03
C PHE A 19 2.64 -23.78 -17.67
N PHE A 20 1.50 -23.38 -18.24
CA PHE A 20 0.61 -24.28 -18.97
C PHE A 20 1.32 -24.92 -20.18
N LEU A 21 2.06 -24.11 -20.96
CA LEU A 21 2.86 -24.62 -22.08
C LEU A 21 3.94 -25.60 -21.62
N LEU A 22 4.61 -25.31 -20.50
CA LEU A 22 5.61 -26.20 -19.91
C LEU A 22 4.99 -27.54 -19.50
N LEU A 23 3.81 -27.54 -18.87
CA LEU A 23 3.10 -28.78 -18.51
C LEU A 23 2.70 -29.61 -19.74
N ILE A 24 2.27 -28.97 -20.83
CA ILE A 24 1.99 -29.68 -22.10
C ILE A 24 3.25 -30.36 -22.62
N ILE A 25 4.39 -29.65 -22.65
CA ILE A 25 5.66 -30.21 -23.12
C ILE A 25 6.08 -31.41 -22.27
N VAL A 26 6.00 -31.28 -20.93
CA VAL A 26 6.30 -32.39 -19.99
C VAL A 26 5.34 -33.56 -20.19
N SER A 27 4.06 -33.27 -20.43
CA SER A 27 3.05 -34.28 -20.67
C SER A 27 3.30 -35.08 -21.96
N CYS A 28 3.86 -34.44 -22.98
CA CYS A 28 4.23 -35.09 -24.24
C CYS A 28 5.55 -35.88 -24.14
N THR A 29 6.43 -35.55 -23.19
CA THR A 29 7.81 -36.08 -23.14
C THR A 29 8.05 -37.13 -22.06
N VAL A 30 7.42 -37.04 -20.88
CA VAL A 30 7.84 -37.83 -19.70
C VAL A 30 6.69 -38.51 -18.98
N TRP A 31 5.65 -37.76 -18.64
CA TRP A 31 4.51 -38.27 -17.86
C TRP A 31 3.27 -38.15 -18.71
N GLN A 32 2.55 -39.23 -18.98
CA GLN A 32 1.24 -39.14 -19.64
C GLN A 32 0.21 -38.53 -18.68
N ILE A 33 0.30 -37.21 -18.46
CA ILE A 33 -0.56 -36.44 -17.58
C ILE A 33 -1.90 -36.24 -18.30
N GLY A 34 -3.02 -36.46 -17.60
CA GLY A 34 -4.34 -36.22 -18.16
C GLY A 34 -4.64 -34.72 -18.35
N TRP A 35 -5.50 -34.39 -19.32
CA TRP A 35 -5.92 -33.00 -19.56
C TRP A 35 -6.54 -32.32 -18.33
N ILE A 36 -7.30 -33.09 -17.53
CA ILE A 36 -7.91 -32.60 -16.28
C ILE A 36 -6.84 -32.23 -15.26
N ASP A 37 -5.78 -33.03 -15.16
CA ASP A 37 -4.67 -32.79 -14.24
C ASP A 37 -3.87 -31.55 -14.66
N ILE A 38 -3.61 -31.38 -15.97
CA ILE A 38 -2.93 -30.18 -16.50
C ILE A 38 -3.70 -28.91 -16.13
N ILE A 39 -5.03 -28.91 -16.33
CA ILE A 39 -5.89 -27.77 -15.97
C ILE A 39 -5.84 -27.53 -14.45
N SER A 40 -5.99 -28.59 -13.66
CA SER A 40 -5.98 -28.52 -12.19
C SER A 40 -4.68 -27.93 -11.64
N TYR A 41 -3.53 -28.42 -12.11
CA TYR A 41 -2.22 -27.92 -11.70
C TYR A 41 -2.01 -26.46 -12.14
N THR A 42 -2.45 -26.11 -13.35
CA THR A 42 -2.34 -24.74 -13.86
C THR A 42 -3.14 -23.76 -13.02
N VAL A 43 -4.40 -24.08 -12.69
CA VAL A 43 -5.24 -23.23 -11.83
C VAL A 43 -4.63 -23.08 -10.45
N THR A 44 -4.17 -24.19 -9.86
CA THR A 44 -3.54 -24.20 -8.53
C THR A 44 -2.32 -23.28 -8.50
N ILE A 45 -1.41 -23.44 -9.47
CA ILE A 45 -0.17 -22.66 -9.52
C ILE A 45 -0.44 -21.19 -9.86
N SER A 46 -1.38 -20.91 -10.77
CA SER A 46 -1.78 -19.53 -11.06
C SER A 46 -2.31 -18.79 -9.82
N THR A 47 -3.02 -19.50 -8.94
CA THR A 47 -3.53 -18.96 -7.67
C THR A 47 -2.36 -18.60 -6.75
N PHE A 48 -1.40 -19.50 -6.57
CA PHE A 48 -0.22 -19.24 -5.76
C PHE A 48 0.65 -18.11 -6.31
N ILE A 49 0.83 -18.05 -7.64
CA ILE A 49 1.56 -16.96 -8.30
C ILE A 49 0.84 -15.63 -8.06
N THR A 50 -0.49 -15.59 -8.18
CA THR A 50 -1.26 -14.36 -7.97
C THR A 50 -1.15 -13.87 -6.53
N ILE A 51 -1.32 -14.76 -5.54
CA ILE A 51 -1.19 -14.41 -4.12
C ILE A 51 0.24 -14.00 -3.79
N GLY A 52 1.22 -14.76 -4.27
CA GLY A 52 2.64 -14.47 -4.07
C GLY A 52 3.03 -13.12 -4.67
N TYR A 53 2.50 -12.80 -5.85
CA TYR A 53 2.74 -11.52 -6.51
C TYR A 53 2.09 -10.38 -5.76
N GLU A 54 0.83 -10.52 -5.35
CA GLU A 54 0.07 -9.49 -4.65
C GLU A 54 0.73 -9.14 -3.30
N ARG A 55 1.25 -10.14 -2.57
CA ARG A 55 1.83 -9.93 -1.24
C ARG A 55 3.32 -9.54 -1.26
N PHE A 56 4.14 -10.23 -2.06
CA PHE A 56 5.60 -10.19 -1.87
C PHE A 56 6.42 -9.97 -3.14
N MET A 57 6.15 -10.69 -4.23
CA MET A 57 7.07 -10.71 -5.39
C MET A 57 7.22 -9.33 -6.04
N TRP A 58 6.17 -8.50 -6.01
CA TRP A 58 6.20 -7.15 -6.56
C TRP A 58 7.28 -6.22 -5.95
N LYS A 59 7.72 -6.51 -4.71
CA LYS A 59 8.77 -5.75 -4.01
C LYS A 59 10.18 -6.08 -4.49
N TRP A 60 10.37 -7.21 -5.18
CA TRP A 60 11.69 -7.66 -5.62
C TRP A 60 12.27 -6.74 -6.71
N LYS A 61 13.59 -6.55 -6.71
CA LYS A 61 14.30 -5.67 -7.66
C LYS A 61 13.93 -5.93 -9.12
N LEU A 62 13.78 -7.19 -9.52
CA LEU A 62 13.40 -7.57 -10.88
C LEU A 62 12.02 -7.04 -11.28
N PHE A 63 11.02 -7.18 -10.41
CA PHE A 63 9.66 -6.75 -10.70
C PHE A 63 9.48 -5.24 -10.54
N ARG A 64 10.25 -4.58 -9.67
CA ARG A 64 10.24 -3.10 -9.53
C ARG A 64 10.66 -2.36 -10.81
N ILE A 65 11.43 -2.98 -11.70
CA ILE A 65 11.79 -2.37 -13.00
C ILE A 65 10.55 -2.27 -13.90
N PHE A 66 9.66 -3.26 -13.84
CA PHE A 66 8.45 -3.32 -14.66
C PHE A 66 7.24 -2.68 -13.98
N ASN A 67 7.33 -2.44 -12.68
CA ASN A 67 6.26 -1.89 -11.86
C ASN A 67 6.53 -0.43 -11.52
N LYS A 68 5.63 0.48 -11.90
CA LYS A 68 5.69 1.89 -11.48
C LYS A 68 5.38 2.12 -9.99
N GLN A 69 5.10 1.05 -9.25
CA GLN A 69 4.62 1.13 -7.87
C GLN A 69 5.79 1.27 -6.89
N ALA A 70 5.83 2.40 -6.17
CA ALA A 70 6.76 2.59 -5.06
C ALA A 70 6.39 1.72 -3.85
N ASP A 71 7.41 1.14 -3.21
CA ASP A 71 7.29 0.44 -1.93
C ASP A 71 7.60 1.40 -0.77
N ILE A 72 6.56 1.78 -0.05
CA ILE A 72 6.59 2.65 1.13
C ILE A 72 6.25 1.88 2.41
N SER A 73 6.30 0.55 2.39
CA SER A 73 6.03 -0.22 3.61
C SER A 73 7.14 -0.04 4.66
N GLY A 74 6.76 0.06 5.93
CA GLY A 74 7.67 0.17 7.06
C GLY A 74 7.15 1.08 8.17
N ASP A 75 7.99 1.28 9.17
CA ASP A 75 7.75 2.17 10.30
C ASP A 75 8.40 3.53 10.06
N TYR A 76 7.74 4.59 10.50
CA TYR A 76 8.12 5.97 10.26
C TYR A 76 8.06 6.79 11.56
N GLU A 77 9.08 7.62 11.77
CA GLU A 77 8.99 8.76 12.69
C GLU A 77 8.38 9.93 11.93
N ALA A 78 7.28 10.47 12.45
CA ALA A 78 6.54 11.54 11.81
C ALA A 78 6.59 12.83 12.63
N THR A 79 6.73 13.95 11.94
CA THR A 79 6.61 15.30 12.49
C THR A 79 5.35 15.93 11.91
N LEU A 80 4.39 16.20 12.79
CA LEU A 80 3.11 16.84 12.46
C LEU A 80 3.17 18.29 12.92
N ARG A 81 2.96 19.23 11.98
CA ARG A 81 2.84 20.65 12.28
C ARG A 81 1.40 21.08 12.04
N HIS A 82 0.66 21.41 13.10
CA HIS A 82 -0.72 21.89 12.97
C HIS A 82 -0.78 23.42 12.98
N PHE A 83 -1.75 23.97 12.25
CA PHE A 83 -2.02 25.41 12.19
C PHE A 83 -3.27 25.85 12.95
N TYR A 84 -3.89 24.96 13.72
CA TYR A 84 -5.02 25.30 14.57
C TYR A 84 -4.58 26.04 15.84
N GLY A 85 -5.25 27.15 16.16
CA GLY A 85 -4.91 28.01 17.30
C GLY A 85 -3.57 28.73 17.11
N GLU A 86 -2.69 28.65 18.12
CA GLU A 86 -1.31 29.17 18.03
C GLU A 86 -0.39 28.29 17.15
N GLY A 87 -0.90 27.15 16.69
CA GLY A 87 -0.12 26.15 15.98
C GLY A 87 0.81 25.36 16.91
N GLY A 88 1.44 24.32 16.36
CA GLY A 88 2.32 23.47 17.16
C GLY A 88 2.97 22.36 16.35
N ILE A 89 4.03 21.78 16.91
CA ILE A 89 4.77 20.66 16.33
C ILE A 89 4.68 19.48 17.28
N LYS A 90 4.28 18.32 16.76
CA LYS A 90 4.20 17.06 17.50
C LYS A 90 4.98 15.98 16.77
N LYS A 91 5.67 15.15 17.55
CA LYS A 91 6.27 13.90 17.06
C LYS A 91 5.30 12.75 17.27
N VAL A 92 5.13 11.95 16.23
CA VAL A 92 4.15 10.85 16.17
C VAL A 92 4.76 9.68 15.43
N SER A 93 4.21 8.48 15.61
CA SER A 93 4.66 7.29 14.88
C SER A 93 3.63 6.89 13.82
N VAL A 94 4.13 6.41 12.68
CA VAL A 94 3.30 5.94 11.58
C VAL A 94 3.81 4.60 11.10
N GLU A 95 2.91 3.64 10.94
CA GLU A 95 3.18 2.32 10.39
C GLU A 95 2.43 2.17 9.06
N ILE A 96 3.16 1.83 8.00
CA ILE A 96 2.59 1.64 6.66
C ILE A 96 2.71 0.18 6.26
N LYS A 97 1.56 -0.48 6.08
CA LYS A 97 1.45 -1.84 5.54
C LYS A 97 0.99 -1.77 4.10
N GLN A 98 1.82 -2.28 3.18
CA GLN A 98 1.54 -2.21 1.75
C GLN A 98 1.64 -3.59 1.09
N THR A 99 0.59 -3.94 0.34
CA THR A 99 0.59 -4.98 -0.69
C THR A 99 0.58 -4.33 -2.07
N PHE A 100 0.58 -5.12 -3.14
CA PHE A 100 0.50 -4.58 -4.49
C PHE A 100 -0.79 -3.79 -4.74
N LEU A 101 -1.91 -4.27 -4.16
CA LEU A 101 -3.24 -3.68 -4.38
C LEU A 101 -3.66 -2.72 -3.27
N THR A 102 -3.13 -2.87 -2.06
CA THR A 102 -3.64 -2.16 -0.87
C THR A 102 -2.53 -1.42 -0.14
N VAL A 103 -2.90 -0.30 0.46
CA VAL A 103 -2.08 0.45 1.41
C VAL A 103 -2.92 0.65 2.66
N ASN A 104 -2.37 0.32 3.83
CA ASN A 104 -2.96 0.58 5.13
C ASN A 104 -1.98 1.41 5.95
N ILE A 105 -2.48 2.48 6.55
CA ILE A 105 -1.69 3.40 7.36
C ILE A 105 -2.30 3.43 8.75
N GLU A 106 -1.46 3.21 9.75
CA GLU A 106 -1.78 3.42 11.15
C GLU A 106 -0.93 4.55 11.70
N PHE A 107 -1.58 5.54 12.30
CA PHE A 107 -0.95 6.69 12.92
C PHE A 107 -1.19 6.62 14.43
N ARG A 108 -0.15 6.89 15.22
CA ARG A 108 -0.22 6.87 16.68
C ARG A 108 0.44 8.11 17.26
N SER A 109 -0.30 8.84 18.10
CA SER A 109 0.21 9.89 18.96
C SER A 109 -0.07 9.58 20.44
N ASP A 110 0.35 10.48 21.31
CA ASP A 110 -0.01 10.49 22.73
C ASP A 110 -1.52 10.65 22.95
N GLU A 111 -2.20 11.39 22.08
CA GLU A 111 -3.63 11.70 22.22
C GLU A 111 -4.56 10.76 21.45
N ILE A 112 -4.19 10.37 20.23
CA ILE A 112 -5.07 9.69 19.28
C ILE A 112 -4.35 8.54 18.56
N THR A 113 -5.12 7.56 18.11
CA THR A 113 -4.72 6.66 17.03
C THR A 113 -5.60 6.91 15.81
N SER A 114 -5.15 6.54 14.61
CA SER A 114 -6.03 6.53 13.45
C SER A 114 -5.61 5.44 12.47
N ASN A 115 -6.60 4.88 11.79
CA ASN A 115 -6.42 3.92 10.71
C ASN A 115 -6.96 4.50 9.42
N SER A 116 -6.26 4.23 8.31
CA SER A 116 -6.75 4.57 6.98
C SER A 116 -8.03 3.79 6.66
N ILE A 117 -9.05 4.48 6.18
CA ILE A 117 -10.24 3.90 5.55
C ILE A 117 -9.91 3.48 4.11
N THR A 118 -9.18 4.35 3.42
CA THR A 118 -8.74 4.15 2.04
C THR A 118 -7.41 4.84 1.83
N ALA A 119 -6.55 4.23 1.03
CA ALA A 119 -5.29 4.80 0.62
C ALA A 119 -4.91 4.30 -0.78
N ASP A 120 -4.39 5.19 -1.61
CA ASP A 120 -3.82 4.82 -2.90
C ASP A 120 -2.60 5.69 -3.20
N ILE A 121 -1.70 5.14 -4.02
CA ILE A 121 -0.54 5.87 -4.55
C ILE A 121 -0.81 6.09 -6.02
N ILE A 122 -0.85 7.36 -6.42
CA ILE A 122 -1.12 7.77 -7.80
C ILE A 122 0.04 8.61 -8.33
N GLU A 123 0.21 8.61 -9.64
CA GLU A 123 1.17 9.49 -10.31
C GLU A 123 0.50 10.85 -10.56
N GLU A 124 1.07 11.92 -10.03
CA GLU A 124 0.63 13.29 -10.24
C GLU A 124 1.85 14.14 -10.65
N HIS A 125 1.81 14.73 -11.85
CA HIS A 125 2.91 15.55 -12.39
C HIS A 125 4.29 14.86 -12.35
N GLY A 126 4.33 13.55 -12.64
CA GLY A 126 5.57 12.75 -12.63
C GLY A 126 6.10 12.41 -11.24
N LYS A 127 5.33 12.65 -10.17
CA LYS A 127 5.65 12.25 -8.80
C LYS A 127 4.63 11.24 -8.29
N ASN A 128 5.09 10.27 -7.51
CA ASN A 128 4.20 9.38 -6.77
C ASN A 128 3.65 10.13 -5.56
N ILE A 129 2.32 10.19 -5.44
CA ILE A 129 1.62 10.84 -4.35
C ILE A 129 0.77 9.80 -3.62
N LEU A 130 1.00 9.68 -2.32
CA LEU A 130 0.14 8.93 -1.41
C LEU A 130 -1.04 9.82 -1.00
N TYR A 131 -2.24 9.37 -1.32
CA TYR A 131 -3.47 9.89 -0.74
C TYR A 131 -4.03 8.88 0.23
N TYR A 132 -4.38 9.30 1.44
CA TYR A 132 -5.13 8.45 2.35
C TYR A 132 -6.14 9.24 3.17
N THR A 133 -7.28 8.61 3.44
CA THR A 133 -8.33 9.13 4.32
C THR A 133 -8.43 8.26 5.55
N TYR A 134 -8.63 8.85 6.72
CA TYR A 134 -8.57 8.17 8.02
C TYR A 134 -9.69 8.64 8.95
N ILE A 135 -9.94 7.84 9.99
CA ILE A 135 -10.78 8.21 11.14
C ILE A 135 -9.89 8.23 12.38
N THR A 136 -9.93 9.33 13.14
CA THR A 136 -9.25 9.42 14.43
C THR A 136 -10.02 8.68 15.52
N ASN A 137 -9.30 8.03 16.40
CA ASN A 137 -9.80 7.34 17.58
C ASN A 137 -9.06 7.91 18.80
N PRO A 138 -9.59 8.97 19.43
CA PRO A 138 -8.96 9.58 20.59
C PRO A 138 -8.99 8.66 21.80
N LYS A 139 -8.00 8.77 22.68
CA LYS A 139 -8.11 8.15 24.00
C LYS A 139 -9.23 8.83 24.79
N ALA A 140 -9.86 8.09 25.70
CA ALA A 140 -10.99 8.57 26.50
C ALA A 140 -10.70 9.89 27.24
N GLU A 141 -9.46 10.10 27.70
CA GLU A 141 -9.05 11.32 28.39
C GLU A 141 -9.02 12.57 27.48
N PHE A 142 -8.86 12.38 26.17
CA PHE A 142 -8.78 13.45 25.17
C PHE A 142 -10.06 13.59 24.33
N GLU A 143 -10.99 12.63 24.38
CA GLU A 143 -12.17 12.56 23.51
C GLU A 143 -13.04 13.83 23.55
N LYS A 144 -13.21 14.46 24.72
CA LYS A 144 -13.95 15.72 24.84
C LYS A 144 -13.26 16.91 24.15
N LYS A 145 -11.93 16.93 24.11
CA LYS A 145 -11.12 18.02 23.54
C LYS A 145 -10.78 17.79 22.07
N ASN A 146 -10.63 16.52 21.69
CA ASN A 146 -10.25 16.06 20.36
C ASN A 146 -11.16 14.89 19.98
N PRO A 147 -12.42 15.16 19.57
CA PRO A 147 -13.38 14.12 19.24
C PRO A 147 -13.00 13.35 17.98
N ILE A 148 -13.68 12.23 17.75
CA ILE A 148 -13.57 11.44 16.52
C ILE A 148 -13.81 12.35 15.30
N ASN A 149 -12.87 12.31 14.38
CA ASN A 149 -12.88 13.14 13.18
C ASN A 149 -12.39 12.36 11.97
N ARG A 150 -12.69 12.88 10.78
CA ARG A 150 -12.23 12.34 9.50
C ARG A 150 -11.28 13.31 8.86
N GLY A 151 -10.18 12.79 8.31
CA GLY A 151 -9.20 13.60 7.61
C GLY A 151 -8.65 12.89 6.41
N THR A 152 -8.03 13.68 5.53
CA THR A 152 -7.31 13.21 4.36
C THR A 152 -5.92 13.82 4.37
N THR A 153 -4.96 13.04 3.89
CA THR A 153 -3.57 13.44 3.75
C THR A 153 -3.14 13.23 2.31
N ARG A 154 -2.34 14.17 1.80
CA ARG A 154 -1.64 14.09 0.53
C ARG A 154 -0.14 14.20 0.79
N LEU A 155 0.61 13.13 0.52
CA LEU A 155 2.06 13.09 0.71
C LEU A 155 2.78 12.76 -0.60
N ILE A 156 3.79 13.55 -0.94
CA ILE A 156 4.76 13.23 -1.98
C ILE A 156 5.62 12.08 -1.47
N VAL A 157 5.75 11.03 -2.28
CA VAL A 157 6.58 9.85 -1.98
C VAL A 157 7.97 10.06 -2.55
N GLU A 158 8.95 10.16 -1.65
CA GLU A 158 10.37 10.16 -1.95
C GLU A 158 11.03 8.89 -1.37
N GLU A 159 12.30 8.63 -1.69
CA GLU A 159 12.94 7.35 -1.39
C GLU A 159 12.97 7.00 0.11
N ASN A 160 13.20 7.99 0.97
CA ASN A 160 13.34 7.80 2.42
C ASN A 160 12.37 8.66 3.24
N GLU A 161 11.50 9.41 2.56
CA GLU A 161 10.68 10.44 3.19
C GLU A 161 9.33 10.59 2.47
N LEU A 162 8.29 10.86 3.24
CA LEU A 162 7.00 11.27 2.70
C LEU A 162 6.63 12.63 3.26
N THR A 163 6.35 13.61 2.40
CA THR A 163 6.09 15.00 2.81
C THR A 163 4.84 15.56 2.17
N GLY A 164 4.08 16.33 2.93
CA GLY A 164 2.93 17.02 2.37
C GLY A 164 2.02 17.56 3.44
N LYS A 165 0.71 17.49 3.18
CA LYS A 165 -0.31 18.17 3.97
C LYS A 165 -1.42 17.23 4.37
N TYR A 166 -2.01 17.51 5.51
CA TYR A 166 -3.25 16.89 5.96
C TYR A 166 -4.30 17.96 6.21
N TRP A 167 -5.57 17.56 6.11
CA TRP A 167 -6.72 18.36 6.49
C TRP A 167 -7.81 17.47 7.08
N THR A 168 -8.62 18.02 7.97
CA THR A 168 -9.72 17.30 8.62
C THR A 168 -11.05 18.03 8.43
N GLY A 169 -12.14 17.31 8.66
CA GLY A 169 -13.49 17.87 8.68
C GLY A 169 -13.77 18.83 9.84
N ALA A 170 -12.85 18.98 10.79
CA ALA A 170 -12.93 19.99 11.86
C ALA A 170 -12.04 21.20 11.58
N GLU A 171 -11.81 21.50 10.29
CA GLU A 171 -11.06 22.67 9.82
C GLU A 171 -9.59 22.73 10.29
N THR A 172 -9.06 21.64 10.84
CA THR A 172 -7.63 21.55 11.15
C THR A 172 -6.86 21.17 9.91
N THR A 173 -5.78 21.92 9.65
CA THR A 173 -4.85 21.66 8.56
C THR A 173 -3.43 21.73 9.08
N GLY A 174 -2.50 21.11 8.35
CA GLY A 174 -1.11 21.11 8.75
C GLY A 174 -0.20 20.43 7.76
N ASP A 175 1.09 20.54 8.03
CA ASP A 175 2.13 19.84 7.31
C ASP A 175 2.47 18.53 8.04
N LEU A 176 2.78 17.51 7.25
CA LEU A 176 3.15 16.19 7.74
C LEU A 176 4.41 15.71 7.02
N ARG A 177 5.39 15.29 7.80
CA ARG A 177 6.68 14.77 7.33
C ARG A 177 6.97 13.43 7.98
N LEU A 178 7.11 12.37 7.20
CA LEU A 178 7.39 11.01 7.67
C LEU A 178 8.80 10.63 7.22
N LYS A 179 9.64 10.22 8.16
CA LYS A 179 10.98 9.71 7.88
C LYS A 179 11.04 8.23 8.21
N LYS A 180 11.43 7.42 7.24
CA LYS A 180 11.48 5.96 7.40
C LYS A 180 12.51 5.59 8.47
N LEU A 181 12.11 4.74 9.41
CA LEU A 181 13.03 4.11 10.35
C LEU A 181 13.83 3.04 9.58
N LYS A 182 15.15 3.01 9.82
CA LYS A 182 16.09 2.14 9.09
C LYS A 182 15.70 0.67 9.15
#